data_AF-A0A7S0G7E1-F1
#
_entry.id   AF-A0A7S0G7E1-F1
#
_cell.length_a   1.000
_cell.length_b   1.000
_cell.length_c   1.000
_cell.angle_alpha   90.00
_cell.angle_beta   90.00
_cell.angle_gamma   90.00
#
_symmetry.space_group_name_H-M   'P 1'
#
loop_
_entity.id
_entity.type
_entity.pdbx_description
1 polymer ?
#
loop_
_entity_poly.entity_id
_entity_poly.type
_entity_poly.pdbx_seq_one_letter_code
_entity_poly.pdbx_strand_id
1 'polypeptide(L)'
;KLRIRTPITTRMTGCPNGCARPYVAEIGLVGNGPNMYQLWLGASANQTRLAWVFQERMNLDDFERTLEPIFIEYKKSKRRAESFGDFCDRAGKEELERVVNEFDPSQSLVKTTAKPRVSVTTETMDRLTRISDIRGLSPSKLANEILEQYIDSLETTVHAQK
;
A
#
# COMPACT_ATOMS: atom_id res chain seq x y z
N LYS A 1 -0.32 6.19 2.70
CA LYS A 1 -1.52 6.15 1.81
C LYS A 1 -1.36 7.18 0.69
N LEU A 2 -1.45 6.77 -0.58
CA LEU A 2 -0.90 7.46 -1.75
C LEU A 2 -1.50 8.86 -2.08
N ARG A 3 -2.62 9.29 -1.49
CA ARG A 3 -3.25 10.62 -1.68
C ARG A 3 -3.49 10.98 -3.17
N ILE A 4 -3.90 10.01 -3.98
CA ILE A 4 -4.39 10.26 -5.33
C ILE A 4 -5.83 10.78 -5.21
N ARG A 5 -6.12 11.96 -5.77
CA ARG A 5 -7.47 12.58 -5.77
C ARG A 5 -8.18 12.46 -7.11
N THR A 6 -7.48 12.05 -8.16
CA THR A 6 -8.10 11.79 -9.47
C THR A 6 -8.99 10.55 -9.34
N PRO A 7 -10.26 10.60 -9.78
CA PRO A 7 -11.10 9.41 -9.88
C PRO A 7 -10.45 8.37 -10.80
N ILE A 8 -10.61 7.10 -10.47
CA ILE A 8 -10.13 5.98 -11.29
C ILE A 8 -11.32 5.04 -11.50
N THR A 9 -11.66 4.78 -12.76
CA THR A 9 -12.75 3.88 -13.12
C THR A 9 -12.29 2.44 -13.02
N THR A 10 -12.77 1.73 -12.01
CA THR A 10 -12.48 0.30 -11.80
C THR A 10 -13.73 -0.53 -12.07
N ARG A 11 -13.57 -1.65 -12.77
CA ARG A 11 -14.67 -2.60 -13.06
C ARG A 11 -14.18 -4.03 -12.93
N MET A 12 -15.04 -4.91 -12.42
CA MET A 12 -14.74 -6.33 -12.22
C MET A 12 -15.84 -7.23 -12.78
N THR A 13 -15.46 -8.39 -13.30
CA THR A 13 -16.36 -9.47 -13.73
C THR A 13 -15.78 -10.81 -13.30
N GLY A 14 -16.65 -11.79 -13.00
CA GLY A 14 -16.21 -13.13 -12.61
C GLY A 14 -15.78 -14.04 -13.78
N CYS A 15 -16.09 -13.65 -15.02
CA CYS A 15 -15.78 -14.41 -16.23
C CYS A 15 -15.56 -13.49 -17.45
N PRO A 16 -14.97 -13.95 -18.56
CA PRO A 16 -14.58 -13.11 -19.69
C PRO A 16 -15.74 -12.56 -20.53
N ASN A 17 -16.99 -12.90 -20.21
CA ASN A 17 -18.17 -12.37 -20.91
C ASN A 17 -18.33 -10.85 -20.76
N GLY A 18 -17.75 -10.26 -19.71
CA GLY A 18 -17.63 -8.81 -19.60
C GLY A 18 -18.94 -8.06 -19.28
N CYS A 19 -19.85 -8.64 -18.51
CA CYS A 19 -21.15 -8.02 -18.15
C CYS A 19 -20.99 -6.62 -17.52
N ALA A 20 -19.96 -6.43 -16.70
CA ALA A 20 -19.65 -5.14 -16.07
C ALA A 20 -18.93 -4.17 -17.01
N ARG A 21 -18.62 -4.57 -18.26
CA ARG A 21 -17.80 -3.85 -19.24
C ARG A 21 -16.40 -3.50 -18.71
N PRO A 22 -15.59 -4.51 -18.29
CA PRO A 22 -14.25 -4.30 -17.71
C PRO A 22 -13.22 -3.81 -18.73
N TYR A 23 -13.40 -4.11 -20.02
CA TYR A 23 -12.45 -3.78 -21.09
C TYR A 23 -12.39 -2.29 -21.45
N VAL A 24 -13.29 -1.46 -20.89
CA VAL A 24 -13.28 0.01 -21.05
C VAL A 24 -13.03 0.72 -19.71
N ALA A 25 -12.60 -0.01 -18.68
CA ALA A 25 -12.24 0.55 -17.38
C ALA A 25 -10.75 0.90 -17.34
N GLU A 26 -10.40 1.98 -16.65
CA GLU A 26 -8.99 2.31 -16.40
C GLU A 26 -8.28 1.17 -15.64
N ILE A 27 -9.02 0.46 -14.77
CA ILE A 27 -8.62 -0.81 -14.15
C ILE A 27 -9.73 -1.84 -14.36
N GLY A 28 -9.45 -2.86 -15.17
CA GLY A 28 -10.35 -3.97 -15.42
C GLY A 28 -9.86 -5.26 -14.76
N LEU A 29 -10.75 -5.94 -14.04
CA LEU A 29 -10.51 -7.27 -13.47
C LEU A 29 -11.44 -8.28 -14.11
N VAL A 30 -10.88 -9.29 -14.77
CA VAL A 30 -11.64 -10.33 -15.48
C VAL A 30 -11.30 -11.69 -14.89
N GLY A 31 -12.24 -12.30 -14.19
CA GLY A 31 -12.03 -13.61 -13.57
C GLY A 31 -11.70 -14.69 -14.60
N ASN A 32 -10.64 -15.45 -14.32
CA ASN A 32 -10.17 -16.57 -15.15
C ASN A 32 -9.87 -17.84 -14.34
N GLY A 33 -10.36 -17.90 -13.10
CA GLY A 33 -10.32 -19.05 -12.20
C GLY A 33 -10.59 -18.64 -10.74
N PRO A 34 -10.64 -19.60 -9.81
CA PRO A 34 -10.76 -19.30 -8.38
C PRO A 34 -9.59 -18.41 -7.90
N ASN A 35 -9.90 -17.30 -7.24
CA ASN A 35 -8.93 -16.31 -6.75
C ASN A 35 -7.94 -15.79 -7.81
N MET A 36 -8.29 -15.87 -9.10
CA MET A 36 -7.44 -15.41 -10.19
C MET A 36 -8.20 -14.48 -11.11
N TYR A 37 -7.48 -13.42 -11.52
CA TYR A 37 -7.98 -12.42 -12.45
C TYR A 37 -6.95 -12.17 -13.55
N GLN A 38 -7.45 -11.87 -14.74
CA GLN A 38 -6.71 -11.14 -15.76
C GLN A 38 -6.86 -9.65 -15.48
N LEU A 39 -5.73 -8.95 -15.36
CA LEU A 39 -5.67 -7.51 -15.12
C LEU A 39 -5.56 -6.76 -16.45
N TRP A 40 -6.49 -5.83 -16.66
CA TRP A 40 -6.57 -4.95 -17.82
C TRP A 40 -6.32 -3.49 -17.41
N LEU A 41 -5.49 -2.77 -18.16
CA LEU A 41 -5.13 -1.38 -17.89
C LEU A 41 -5.18 -0.53 -19.18
N GLY A 42 -5.23 0.79 -19.03
CA GLY A 42 -5.00 1.73 -20.15
C GLY A 42 -6.24 2.21 -20.90
N ALA A 43 -7.45 1.77 -20.57
CA ALA A 43 -8.66 2.38 -21.14
C ALA A 43 -8.77 3.86 -20.73
N SER A 44 -9.38 4.70 -21.55
CA SER A 44 -9.55 6.12 -21.21
C SER A 44 -10.67 6.32 -20.17
N ALA A 45 -10.55 7.37 -19.35
CA ALA A 45 -11.56 7.68 -18.32
C ALA A 45 -12.96 7.98 -18.90
N ASN A 46 -13.03 8.45 -20.15
CA ASN A 46 -14.28 8.67 -20.89
C ASN A 46 -14.74 7.44 -21.70
N GLN A 47 -14.09 6.28 -21.55
CA GLN A 47 -14.48 4.99 -22.15
C GLN A 47 -14.45 4.98 -23.69
N THR A 48 -13.58 5.80 -24.31
CA THR A 48 -13.38 5.84 -25.77
C THR A 48 -12.25 4.95 -26.28
N ARG A 49 -11.36 4.51 -25.38
CA ARG A 49 -10.24 3.59 -25.68
C ARG A 49 -10.41 2.31 -24.87
N LEU A 50 -10.10 1.17 -25.48
CA LEU A 50 -10.09 -0.12 -24.80
C LEU A 50 -8.83 -0.28 -23.95
N ALA A 51 -8.96 -0.97 -22.82
CA ALA A 51 -7.83 -1.45 -22.05
C ALA A 51 -7.12 -2.58 -22.80
N TRP A 52 -5.88 -2.84 -22.41
CA TRP A 52 -5.06 -3.95 -22.87
C TRP A 52 -4.71 -4.87 -21.69
N VAL A 53 -4.37 -6.13 -21.98
CA VAL A 53 -4.02 -7.12 -20.96
C VAL A 53 -2.65 -6.77 -20.38
N PHE A 54 -2.62 -6.36 -19.11
CA PHE A 54 -1.37 -6.13 -18.37
C PHE A 54 -0.83 -7.46 -17.84
N GLN A 55 -1.66 -8.23 -17.12
CA GLN A 55 -1.27 -9.52 -16.56
C GLN A 55 -2.35 -10.57 -16.81
N GLU A 56 -1.99 -11.70 -17.42
CA GLU A 56 -2.94 -12.75 -17.77
C GLU A 56 -3.49 -13.51 -16.56
N ARG A 57 -2.61 -13.86 -15.63
CA ARG A 57 -2.95 -14.63 -14.43
C ARG A 57 -2.36 -13.95 -13.21
N MET A 58 -3.18 -13.18 -12.53
CA MET A 58 -2.85 -12.52 -11.27
C MET A 58 -3.65 -13.18 -10.15
N ASN A 59 -2.96 -13.69 -9.14
CA ASN A 59 -3.62 -14.12 -7.91
C ASN A 59 -4.17 -12.88 -7.19
N LEU A 60 -5.34 -13.00 -6.57
CA LEU A 60 -5.93 -11.95 -5.75
C LEU A 60 -4.94 -11.41 -4.70
N ASP A 61 -4.12 -12.29 -4.08
CA ASP A 61 -3.13 -11.90 -3.06
C ASP A 61 -1.97 -11.06 -3.61
N ASP A 62 -1.77 -11.07 -4.95
CA ASP A 62 -0.73 -10.28 -5.62
C ASP A 62 -1.25 -8.91 -6.09
N PHE A 63 -2.53 -8.61 -5.91
CA PHE A 63 -3.18 -7.41 -6.44
C PHE A 63 -2.49 -6.11 -5.97
N GLU A 64 -2.25 -5.99 -4.67
CA GLU A 64 -1.54 -4.84 -4.09
C GLU A 64 -0.10 -4.76 -4.59
N ARG A 65 0.61 -5.91 -4.65
CA ARG A 65 2.00 -5.98 -5.12
C ARG A 65 2.13 -5.49 -6.56
N THR A 66 1.14 -5.78 -7.40
CA THR A 66 1.11 -5.36 -8.81
C THR A 66 0.72 -3.89 -8.97
N LEU A 67 -0.33 -3.41 -8.29
CA LEU A 67 -0.86 -2.06 -8.54
C LEU A 67 -0.18 -0.95 -7.74
N GLU A 68 0.34 -1.23 -6.54
CA GLU A 68 1.04 -0.24 -5.73
C GLU A 68 2.16 0.49 -6.47
N PRO A 69 3.13 -0.20 -7.11
CA PRO A 69 4.17 0.46 -7.88
C PRO A 69 3.63 1.32 -9.02
N ILE A 70 2.61 0.85 -9.73
CA ILE A 70 1.98 1.58 -10.83
C ILE A 70 1.31 2.86 -10.31
N PHE A 71 0.65 2.82 -9.16
CA PHE A 71 0.06 4.01 -8.54
C PHE A 71 1.11 4.99 -8.00
N ILE A 72 2.22 4.48 -7.47
CA ILE A 72 3.36 5.32 -7.05
C ILE A 72 3.93 6.05 -8.26
N GLU A 73 4.14 5.33 -9.36
CA GLU A 73 4.69 5.92 -10.59
C GLU A 73 3.71 6.92 -11.20
N TYR A 74 2.42 6.57 -11.32
CA TYR A 74 1.38 7.49 -11.73
C TYR A 74 1.39 8.79 -10.92
N LYS A 75 1.52 8.70 -9.59
CA LYS A 75 1.57 9.89 -8.75
C LYS A 75 2.81 10.77 -9.05
N LYS A 76 3.97 10.15 -9.32
CA LYS A 76 5.24 10.84 -9.56
C LYS A 76 5.29 11.50 -10.93
N SER A 77 4.85 10.79 -11.97
CA SER A 77 5.08 11.17 -13.37
C SER A 77 3.82 11.52 -14.16
N LYS A 78 2.65 11.59 -13.52
CA LYS A 78 1.45 12.09 -14.20
C LYS A 78 1.57 13.54 -14.63
N ARG A 79 1.01 13.82 -15.80
CA ARG A 79 0.83 15.16 -16.33
C ARG A 79 -0.35 15.86 -15.65
N ARG A 80 -0.43 17.18 -15.80
CA ARG A 80 -1.54 17.97 -15.28
C ARG A 80 -2.86 17.49 -15.90
N ALA A 81 -3.86 17.22 -15.05
CA ALA A 81 -5.19 16.74 -15.43
C ALA A 81 -5.20 15.41 -16.22
N GLU A 82 -4.13 14.61 -16.12
CA GLU A 82 -4.08 13.28 -16.71
C GLU A 82 -4.88 12.27 -15.85
N SER A 83 -5.65 11.41 -16.53
CA SER A 83 -6.35 10.28 -15.91
C SER A 83 -5.38 9.11 -15.69
N PHE A 84 -5.78 8.11 -14.89
CA PHE A 84 -4.91 6.95 -14.67
C PHE A 84 -4.77 6.12 -15.95
N GLY A 85 -5.88 5.94 -16.66
CA GLY A 85 -5.90 5.24 -17.93
C GLY A 85 -5.04 5.89 -19.02
N ASP A 86 -5.09 7.22 -19.14
CA ASP A 86 -4.24 7.95 -20.10
C ASP A 86 -2.76 7.92 -19.72
N PHE A 87 -2.47 7.94 -18.41
CA PHE A 87 -1.11 7.71 -17.93
C PHE A 87 -0.61 6.32 -18.32
N CYS A 88 -1.38 5.26 -18.09
CA CYS A 88 -0.98 3.90 -18.43
C CYS A 88 -0.78 3.71 -19.95
N ASP A 89 -1.68 4.29 -20.75
CA ASP A 89 -1.57 4.29 -22.22
C ASP A 89 -0.30 5.02 -22.70
N ARG A 90 0.01 6.18 -22.11
CA ARG A 90 1.21 6.95 -22.44
C ARG A 90 2.50 6.28 -21.99
N ALA A 91 2.51 5.70 -20.79
CA ALA A 91 3.68 5.02 -20.25
C ALA A 91 4.00 3.76 -21.07
N GLY A 92 2.96 3.05 -21.51
CA GLY A 92 3.08 1.79 -22.24
C GLY A 92 3.21 0.59 -21.30
N LYS A 93 2.94 -0.60 -21.84
CA LYS A 93 2.92 -1.84 -21.05
C LYS A 93 4.31 -2.20 -20.53
N GLU A 94 5.31 -2.12 -21.38
CA GLU A 94 6.69 -2.53 -21.09
C GLU A 94 7.30 -1.69 -19.97
N GLU A 95 7.02 -0.39 -19.96
CA GLU A 95 7.44 0.53 -18.90
C GLU A 95 6.81 0.17 -17.56
N LEU A 96 5.50 -0.10 -17.55
CA LEU A 96 4.78 -0.45 -16.34
C LEU A 96 5.21 -1.82 -15.79
N GLU A 97 5.51 -2.79 -16.66
CA GLU A 97 6.10 -4.07 -16.27
C GLU A 97 7.48 -3.87 -15.62
N ARG A 98 8.33 -3.00 -16.19
CA ARG A 98 9.63 -2.66 -15.58
C ARG A 98 9.44 -2.07 -14.19
N VAL A 99 8.51 -1.12 -14.05
CA VAL A 99 8.19 -0.47 -12.76
C VAL A 99 7.72 -1.47 -11.72
N VAL A 100 6.90 -2.46 -12.09
CA VAL A 100 6.45 -3.52 -11.17
C VAL A 100 7.61 -4.43 -10.78
N ASN A 101 8.44 -4.83 -11.73
CA ASN A 101 9.56 -5.76 -11.50
C ASN A 101 10.69 -5.16 -10.66
N GLU A 102 10.95 -3.86 -10.81
CA GLU A 102 11.98 -3.12 -10.06
C GLU A 102 11.47 -2.62 -8.70
N PHE A 103 10.19 -2.81 -8.39
CA PHE A 103 9.61 -2.28 -7.16
C PHE A 103 10.07 -3.04 -5.93
N ASP A 104 10.74 -2.33 -5.03
CA ASP A 104 11.08 -2.80 -3.71
C ASP A 104 9.98 -2.36 -2.71
N PRO A 105 9.21 -3.30 -2.12
CA PRO A 105 8.16 -2.98 -1.15
C PRO A 105 8.68 -2.24 0.09
N SER A 106 9.96 -2.40 0.44
CA SER A 106 10.58 -1.68 1.56
C SER A 106 10.74 -0.17 1.27
N GLN A 107 10.73 0.21 -0.01
CA GLN A 107 10.75 1.60 -0.49
C GLN A 107 9.35 2.17 -0.72
N SER A 108 8.28 1.40 -0.43
CA SER A 108 6.92 1.94 -0.47
C SER A 108 6.87 3.26 0.30
N LEU A 109 6.36 4.30 -0.35
CA LEU A 109 6.12 5.63 0.22
C LEU A 109 5.14 5.59 1.41
N VAL A 110 4.68 4.41 1.79
CA VAL A 110 3.94 4.13 3.01
C VAL A 110 4.90 3.59 4.07
N LYS A 111 5.77 4.46 4.61
CA LYS A 111 6.08 4.34 6.04
C LYS A 111 4.73 4.42 6.74
N THR A 112 4.33 3.34 7.41
CA THR A 112 3.18 3.37 8.31
C THR A 112 3.50 4.46 9.34
N THR A 113 2.94 5.65 9.17
CA THR A 113 3.06 6.73 10.16
C THR A 113 2.27 6.40 11.42
N ALA A 114 1.61 5.24 11.47
CA ALA A 114 1.15 4.65 12.69
C ALA A 114 2.37 4.35 13.56
N LYS A 115 2.62 5.25 14.51
CA LYS A 115 3.52 4.96 15.62
C LYS A 115 3.14 3.59 16.18
N PRO A 116 4.10 2.66 16.37
CA PRO A 116 3.83 1.38 17.01
C PRO A 116 3.04 1.60 18.30
N ARG A 117 1.96 0.85 18.49
CA ARG A 117 1.13 0.94 19.69
C ARG A 117 1.36 -0.30 20.53
N VAL A 118 1.74 -0.08 21.78
CA VAL A 118 1.83 -1.12 22.80
C VAL A 118 0.73 -0.82 23.81
N SER A 119 -0.16 -1.79 24.06
CA SER A 119 -1.16 -1.68 25.10
C SER A 119 -0.56 -2.06 26.45
N VAL A 120 -0.91 -1.30 27.49
CA VAL A 120 -0.59 -1.61 28.89
C VAL A 120 -1.87 -1.80 29.68
N THR A 121 -1.80 -2.47 30.84
CA THR A 121 -2.96 -2.61 31.73
C THR A 121 -3.34 -1.27 32.35
N THR A 122 -4.60 -1.14 32.80
CA THR A 122 -5.10 0.06 33.49
C THR A 122 -4.23 0.41 34.70
N GLU A 123 -3.89 -0.59 35.51
CA GLU A 123 -3.02 -0.42 36.67
C GLU A 123 -1.63 0.14 36.30
N THR A 124 -1.05 -0.34 35.19
CA THR A 124 0.24 0.15 34.71
C THR A 124 0.14 1.60 34.25
N MET A 125 -0.96 1.97 33.59
CA MET A 125 -1.20 3.35 33.15
C MET A 125 -1.39 4.31 34.32
N ASP A 126 -2.09 3.89 35.38
CA ASP A 126 -2.27 4.68 36.60
C ASP A 126 -0.91 4.94 37.29
N ARG A 127 -0.07 3.91 37.35
CA ARG A 127 1.30 4.01 37.89
C ARG A 127 2.16 4.94 37.04
N LEU A 128 2.10 4.84 35.72
CA LEU A 128 2.82 5.72 34.79
C LEU A 128 2.40 7.18 34.96
N THR A 129 1.10 7.45 35.06
CA THR A 129 0.55 8.80 35.22
C THR A 129 1.04 9.44 36.52
N ARG A 130 0.97 8.69 37.64
CA ARG A 130 1.46 9.18 38.94
C ARG A 130 2.94 9.55 38.91
N ILE A 131 3.78 8.73 38.28
CA ILE A 131 5.23 8.97 38.21
C ILE A 131 5.56 10.08 37.20
N SER A 132 4.80 10.17 36.11
CA SER A 132 5.02 11.20 35.08
C SER A 132 4.72 12.60 35.61
N ASP A 133 3.71 12.74 36.47
CA ASP A 133 3.36 14.02 37.12
C ASP A 133 4.48 14.52 38.02
N ILE A 134 5.10 13.63 38.80
CA ILE A 134 6.24 13.96 39.69
C ILE A 134 7.45 14.42 38.87
N ARG A 135 7.68 13.81 37.70
CA ARG A 135 8.84 14.11 36.84
C ARG A 135 8.59 15.23 35.81
N GLY A 136 7.37 15.76 35.74
CA GLY A 136 7.00 16.77 34.72
C GLY A 136 7.10 16.24 33.29
N LEU A 137 6.92 14.94 33.07
CA LEU A 137 6.98 14.29 31.77
C LEU A 137 5.57 13.86 31.33
N SER A 138 5.37 13.60 30.04
CA SER A 138 4.16 12.90 29.60
C SER A 138 4.25 11.40 29.92
N PRO A 139 3.13 10.72 30.22
CA PRO A 139 3.12 9.27 30.44
C PRO A 139 3.78 8.48 29.32
N SER A 140 3.58 8.89 28.06
CA SER A 140 4.20 8.26 26.89
C SER A 140 5.72 8.44 26.85
N LYS A 141 6.23 9.61 27.23
CA LYS A 141 7.68 9.85 27.26
C LYS A 141 8.35 9.04 28.37
N LEU A 142 7.76 9.02 29.56
CA LEU A 142 8.24 8.20 30.67
C LEU A 142 8.21 6.71 30.33
N ALA A 143 7.14 6.23 29.69
CA ALA A 143 7.04 4.83 29.27
C ALA A 143 8.15 4.46 28.29
N ASN A 144 8.45 5.30 27.30
CA ASN A 144 9.54 5.05 26.37
C ASN A 144 10.91 5.01 27.07
N GLU A 145 11.21 5.96 27.97
CA GLU A 145 12.48 5.97 28.72
C GLU A 145 12.68 4.70 29.55
N ILE A 146 11.62 4.22 30.21
CA ILE A 146 11.66 2.97 30.99
C ILE A 146 11.88 1.76 30.08
N LEU A 147 11.18 1.71 28.95
CA LEU A 147 11.31 0.61 27.99
C LEU A 147 12.70 0.57 27.36
N GLU A 148 13.26 1.71 26.97
CA GLU A 148 14.62 1.82 26.43
C GLU A 148 15.65 1.31 27.45
N GLN A 149 15.60 1.79 28.70
CA GLN A 149 16.50 1.32 29.76
C GLN A 149 16.39 -0.19 30.01
N TYR A 150 15.17 -0.73 29.97
CA TYR A 150 14.96 -2.16 30.17
C TYR A 150 15.49 -2.99 28.99
N ILE A 151 15.25 -2.55 27.75
CA ILE A 151 15.76 -3.21 26.54
C ILE A 151 17.30 -3.21 26.55
N ASP A 152 17.94 -2.07 26.84
CA ASP A 152 19.41 -1.98 26.94
C ASP A 152 19.98 -2.97 27.97
N SER A 153 19.29 -3.14 29.10
CA SER A 153 19.68 -4.10 30.14
C SER A 153 19.57 -5.56 29.66
N LEU A 154 18.54 -5.88 28.87
CA LEU A 154 18.34 -7.20 28.29
C LEU A 154 19.39 -7.49 27.22
N GLU A 155 19.69 -6.52 26.36
CA GLU A 155 20.72 -6.66 25.32
C GLU A 155 22.10 -6.91 25.95
N THR A 156 22.44 -6.17 27.01
CA THR A 156 23.68 -6.37 27.76
C THR A 156 23.76 -7.77 28.39
N THR A 157 22.64 -8.28 28.91
CA THR A 157 22.57 -9.63 29.51
C THR A 157 22.72 -10.73 28.47
N VAL A 158 22.11 -10.56 27.30
CA VAL A 158 22.20 -11.52 26.18
C VAL A 158 23.62 -11.57 25.60
N HIS A 159 24.32 -10.44 25.54
CA HIS A 159 25.72 -10.39 25.09
C HIS A 159 26.69 -11.01 26.10
N ALA A 160 26.37 -10.98 27.40
CA ALA A 160 27.18 -11.61 28.44
C ALA A 160 27.00 -13.15 28.53
N GLN A 161 25.96 -13.71 27.90
CA GLN A 161 25.69 -15.15 27.85
C GLN A 161 26.19 -15.84 26.57
N LYS A 162 26.80 -15.09 25.65
CA LYS A 162 27.46 -15.58 24.43
C LYS A 162 28.97 -15.58 24.60
#